data_AF-A0A2K3L6F1-F1
#
_entry.id   AF-A0A2K3L6F1-F1
#
_cell.length_a   1.000
_cell.length_b   1.000
_cell.length_c   1.000
_cell.angle_alpha   90.00
_cell.angle_beta   90.00
_cell.angle_gamma   90.00
#
_symmetry.space_group_name_H-M   'P 1'
#
loop_
_entity.id
_entity.type
_entity.pdbx_description
1 polymer ?
#
loop_
_entity_poly.entity_id
_entity_poly.type
_entity_poly.pdbx_seq_one_letter_code
_entity_poly.pdbx_strand_id
1 'polypeptide(L)'
;MTTDHHNELIQMDINPSLKWTEATHKFPNVLYCAPPSRTADYAENIRLAALSWNGEGSFVFTSSSAPYDINDNGPCDEDAPVVPIGRSPRVDILLKAENVDAASLLVAILKKKFRKQIFLGCDNHPLSRQEMMDLVNRSGKFSKHFSKFNVTDGPLGKRLNNTRTRQEVGWEP
;
A
#
# COMPACT_ATOMS: atom_id res chain seq x y z
N MET A 1 -2.22 -14.55 11.32
CA MET A 1 -1.17 -15.26 10.53
C MET A 1 -1.82 -16.45 9.82
N THR A 2 -1.34 -16.84 8.65
CA THR A 2 -1.89 -17.94 7.83
C THR A 2 -0.75 -18.72 7.18
N THR A 3 -0.96 -20.01 6.88
CA THR A 3 -0.02 -20.86 6.12
C THR A 3 -0.37 -20.98 4.63
N ASP A 4 -1.28 -20.13 4.13
CA ASP A 4 -1.70 -20.10 2.71
C ASP A 4 -0.46 -20.08 1.80
N HIS A 5 -0.41 -20.99 0.80
CA HIS A 5 0.66 -21.13 -0.19
C HIS A 5 2.08 -21.42 0.36
N HIS A 6 2.27 -21.73 1.64
CA HIS A 6 3.60 -22.00 2.19
C HIS A 6 4.36 -23.12 1.46
N ASN A 7 3.66 -24.19 1.05
CA ASN A 7 4.27 -25.29 0.31
C ASN A 7 4.75 -24.87 -1.09
N GLU A 8 4.02 -23.98 -1.76
CA GLU A 8 4.40 -23.43 -3.07
C GLU A 8 5.62 -22.51 -2.94
N LEU A 9 5.66 -21.69 -1.91
CA LEU A 9 6.82 -20.83 -1.61
C LEU A 9 8.09 -21.66 -1.34
N ILE A 10 7.97 -22.74 -0.56
CA ILE A 10 9.09 -23.66 -0.29
C ILE A 10 9.59 -24.34 -1.58
N GLN A 11 8.70 -24.67 -2.52
CA GLN A 11 9.08 -25.19 -3.85
C GLN A 11 9.79 -24.15 -4.74
N MET A 12 9.74 -22.87 -4.37
CA MET A 12 10.43 -21.76 -5.05
C MET A 12 11.68 -21.28 -4.30
N ASP A 13 12.22 -22.07 -3.37
CA ASP A 13 13.32 -21.72 -2.45
C ASP A 13 13.05 -20.46 -1.59
N ILE A 14 11.78 -20.09 -1.42
CA ILE A 14 11.34 -19.02 -0.50
C ILE A 14 10.99 -19.69 0.83
N ASN A 15 11.56 -19.21 1.94
CA ASN A 15 11.29 -19.74 3.28
C ASN A 15 10.21 -18.90 4.00
N PRO A 16 8.92 -19.29 3.97
CA PRO A 16 7.85 -18.54 4.63
C PRO A 16 7.91 -18.71 6.15
N SER A 17 7.72 -17.62 6.90
CA SER A 17 7.64 -17.67 8.36
C SER A 17 6.40 -16.93 8.87
N LEU A 18 5.68 -17.59 9.77
CA LEU A 18 4.53 -16.99 10.47
C LEU A 18 4.96 -15.96 11.52
N LYS A 19 6.15 -16.14 12.09
CA LYS A 19 6.76 -15.28 13.11
C LYS A 19 8.29 -15.45 13.05
N TRP A 20 8.99 -14.59 12.31
CA TRP A 20 10.45 -14.65 12.20
C TRP A 20 11.18 -14.26 13.52
N THR A 21 10.44 -13.78 14.53
CA THR A 21 10.95 -13.24 15.79
C THR A 21 11.75 -14.20 16.68
N GLU A 22 11.74 -15.50 16.39
CA GLU A 22 12.48 -16.52 17.15
C GLU A 22 13.83 -16.88 16.52
N ALA A 23 14.14 -16.37 15.32
CA ALA A 23 15.43 -16.61 14.66
C ALA A 23 16.53 -15.67 15.18
N THR A 24 17.71 -16.21 15.47
CA THR A 24 18.93 -15.42 15.73
C THR A 24 19.42 -14.65 14.49
N HIS A 25 18.96 -15.04 13.30
CA HIS A 25 19.37 -14.46 12.03
C HIS A 25 18.48 -13.27 11.65
N LYS A 26 19.11 -12.13 11.37
CA LYS A 26 18.46 -10.89 10.95
C LYS A 26 18.89 -10.53 9.53
N PHE A 27 18.02 -9.84 8.79
CA PHE A 27 18.24 -9.45 7.41
C PHE A 27 18.50 -7.95 7.23
N PRO A 28 19.29 -7.54 6.21
CA PRO A 28 19.47 -6.14 5.85
C PRO A 28 18.24 -5.55 5.15
N ASN A 29 17.42 -6.35 4.48
CA ASN A 29 16.20 -5.88 3.84
C ASN A 29 15.02 -6.74 4.30
N VAL A 30 13.95 -6.10 4.77
CA VAL A 30 12.74 -6.78 5.26
C VAL A 30 11.52 -6.12 4.64
N LEU A 31 10.60 -6.94 4.12
CA LEU A 31 9.31 -6.52 3.56
C LEU A 31 8.16 -7.17 4.33
N TYR A 32 7.25 -6.37 4.86
CA TYR A 32 6.00 -6.80 5.48
C TYR A 32 4.79 -6.46 4.59
N CYS A 33 4.37 -7.40 3.75
CA CYS A 33 3.26 -7.23 2.81
C CYS A 33 2.00 -8.02 3.26
N ALA A 34 1.53 -7.78 4.50
CA ALA A 34 0.32 -8.43 5.02
C ALA A 34 -0.87 -7.46 5.05
N PRO A 35 -2.11 -7.91 4.78
CA PRO A 35 -3.29 -7.05 4.81
C PRO A 35 -3.67 -6.66 6.26
N PRO A 36 -4.03 -5.39 6.53
CA PRO A 36 -4.42 -4.92 7.87
C PRO A 36 -5.67 -5.60 8.42
N SER A 37 -6.55 -6.10 7.55
CA SER A 37 -7.82 -6.73 7.93
C SER A 37 -7.69 -8.09 8.63
N ARG A 38 -6.51 -8.72 8.61
CA ARG A 38 -6.27 -10.05 9.23
C ARG A 38 -5.76 -9.97 10.69
N THR A 39 -5.85 -8.81 11.34
CA THR A 39 -5.40 -8.58 12.73
C THR A 39 -6.14 -7.40 13.38
N ALA A 40 -6.26 -7.41 14.71
CA ALA A 40 -6.75 -6.25 15.48
C ALA A 40 -5.63 -5.25 15.80
N ASP A 41 -4.39 -5.72 15.93
CA ASP A 41 -3.20 -4.88 16.06
C ASP A 41 -2.29 -5.12 14.84
N TYR A 42 -2.32 -4.18 13.90
CA TYR A 42 -1.50 -4.23 12.70
C TYR A 42 -0.12 -3.62 12.93
N ALA A 43 -0.06 -2.56 13.75
CA ALA A 43 1.18 -1.92 14.16
C ALA A 43 2.12 -2.92 14.85
N GLU A 44 1.60 -3.75 15.76
CA GLU A 44 2.39 -4.75 16.47
C GLU A 44 2.97 -5.81 15.54
N ASN A 45 2.20 -6.32 14.56
CA ASN A 45 2.76 -7.28 13.60
C ASN A 45 3.90 -6.67 12.75
N ILE A 46 3.85 -5.37 12.47
CA ILE A 46 4.93 -4.67 11.77
C ILE A 46 6.14 -4.49 12.68
N ARG A 47 5.95 -4.16 13.98
CA ARG A 47 7.04 -4.15 14.97
C ARG A 47 7.71 -5.52 15.09
N LEU A 48 6.93 -6.59 15.17
CA LEU A 48 7.44 -7.97 15.20
C LEU A 48 8.22 -8.30 13.93
N ALA A 49 7.74 -7.90 12.75
CA ALA A 49 8.51 -8.03 11.52
C ALA A 49 9.82 -7.23 11.57
N ALA A 50 9.83 -6.02 12.15
CA ALA A 50 11.01 -5.18 12.29
C ALA A 50 12.08 -5.75 13.24
N LEU A 51 11.74 -6.68 14.15
CA LEU A 51 12.74 -7.41 14.94
C LEU A 51 13.67 -8.27 14.05
N SER A 52 13.18 -8.69 12.88
CA SER A 52 13.93 -9.43 11.84
C SER A 52 14.95 -8.56 11.11
N TRP A 53 14.90 -7.24 11.28
CA TRP A 53 15.78 -6.29 10.60
C TRP A 53 17.07 -6.07 11.38
N ASN A 54 18.22 -6.12 10.70
CA ASN A 54 19.53 -5.91 11.34
C ASN A 54 19.92 -4.42 11.50
N GLY A 55 19.18 -3.50 10.86
CA GLY A 55 19.44 -2.04 10.89
C GLY A 55 20.30 -1.50 9.74
N GLU A 56 20.89 -2.39 8.93
CA GLU A 56 21.48 -2.09 7.62
C GLU A 56 20.37 -2.11 6.54
N GLY A 57 20.66 -1.77 5.28
CA GLY A 57 19.63 -1.79 4.22
C GLY A 57 18.36 -0.99 4.56
N SER A 58 17.17 -1.60 4.50
CA SER A 58 15.91 -0.96 4.97
C SER A 58 14.80 -1.95 5.39
N PHE A 59 13.95 -1.52 6.32
CA PHE A 59 12.68 -2.17 6.65
C PHE A 59 11.51 -1.47 5.95
N VAL A 60 10.59 -2.25 5.35
CA VAL A 60 9.50 -1.73 4.52
C VAL A 60 8.22 -2.59 4.69
N PHE A 61 7.02 -2.02 4.50
CA PHE A 61 5.69 -2.59 4.74
C PHE A 61 4.63 -1.95 3.80
N THR A 62 3.56 -2.64 3.41
CA THR A 62 2.52 -2.01 2.55
C THR A 62 1.38 -1.35 3.33
N SER A 63 1.20 -0.04 3.16
CA SER A 63 -0.04 0.65 3.57
C SER A 63 -1.07 0.76 2.41
N SER A 64 -2.05 1.65 2.57
CA SER A 64 -3.12 1.99 1.62
C SER A 64 -3.32 3.51 1.62
N SER A 65 -3.78 4.11 0.52
CA SER A 65 -4.15 5.54 0.49
C SER A 65 -5.48 5.87 1.20
N ALA A 66 -6.10 4.90 1.89
CA ALA A 66 -7.33 5.09 2.65
C ALA A 66 -7.24 6.14 3.78
N PRO A 67 -6.10 6.35 4.48
CA PRO A 67 -5.98 7.33 5.55
C PRO A 67 -6.03 8.79 5.12
N TYR A 68 -5.73 9.15 3.88
CA TYR A 68 -5.87 10.55 3.42
C TYR A 68 -7.35 10.99 3.40
N ASP A 69 -7.69 12.14 3.97
CA ASP A 69 -9.06 12.65 4.12
C ASP A 69 -9.52 13.50 2.92
N ILE A 70 -9.37 12.94 1.72
CA ILE A 70 -9.77 13.56 0.46
C ILE A 70 -10.89 12.72 -0.17
N ASN A 71 -12.03 13.37 -0.41
CA ASN A 71 -13.29 12.73 -0.82
C ASN A 71 -14.06 13.55 -1.88
N ASP A 72 -13.51 14.69 -2.29
CA ASP A 72 -14.08 15.75 -3.13
C ASP A 72 -13.45 15.79 -4.54
N ASN A 73 -12.73 14.74 -4.94
CA ASN A 73 -11.91 14.67 -6.16
C ASN A 73 -10.66 15.60 -6.14
N GLY A 74 -10.28 16.11 -4.97
CA GLY A 74 -9.08 16.91 -4.79
C GLY A 74 -7.77 16.15 -5.09
N PRO A 75 -6.67 16.88 -5.38
CA PRO A 75 -5.34 16.30 -5.50
C PRO A 75 -4.88 15.75 -4.14
N CYS A 76 -4.28 14.56 -4.15
CA CYS A 76 -3.82 13.85 -2.97
C CYS A 76 -2.37 13.43 -3.18
N ASP A 77 -1.45 14.23 -2.63
CA ASP A 77 -0.03 13.91 -2.51
C ASP A 77 0.29 13.35 -1.12
N GLU A 78 1.56 13.11 -0.84
CA GLU A 78 2.05 12.57 0.42
C GLU A 78 1.75 13.47 1.64
N ASP A 79 1.56 14.79 1.45
CA ASP A 79 1.37 15.80 2.49
C ASP A 79 -0.11 16.17 2.71
N ALA A 80 -1.02 15.51 1.98
CA ALA A 80 -2.46 15.68 2.11
C ALA A 80 -2.97 15.36 3.53
N PRO A 81 -4.07 16.02 3.99
CA PRO A 81 -4.64 15.76 5.30
C PRO A 81 -5.00 14.29 5.51
N VAL A 82 -4.87 13.79 6.74
CA VAL A 82 -5.27 12.44 7.13
C VAL A 82 -6.54 12.43 7.99
N VAL A 83 -7.30 11.33 7.90
CA VAL A 83 -8.54 11.09 8.62
C VAL A 83 -8.27 11.11 10.14
N PRO A 84 -9.06 11.86 10.93
CA PRO A 84 -8.93 11.83 12.39
C PRO A 84 -9.20 10.43 12.97
N ILE A 85 -8.35 10.01 13.92
CA ILE A 85 -8.51 8.74 14.64
C ILE A 85 -9.90 8.67 15.30
N GLY A 86 -10.58 7.54 15.17
CA GLY A 86 -11.93 7.29 15.67
C GLY A 86 -13.03 7.53 14.65
N ARG A 87 -12.73 8.14 13.49
CA ARG A 87 -13.72 8.32 12.40
C ARG A 87 -13.99 7.01 11.64
N SER A 88 -13.06 6.06 11.62
CA SER A 88 -13.28 4.74 11.03
C SER A 88 -12.34 3.70 11.62
N PRO A 89 -12.84 2.65 12.32
CA PRO A 89 -12.01 1.60 12.89
C PRO A 89 -11.07 0.91 11.88
N ARG A 90 -11.48 0.83 10.61
CA ARG A 90 -10.65 0.27 9.51
C ARG A 90 -9.46 1.17 9.17
N VAL A 91 -9.65 2.49 9.22
CA VAL A 91 -8.61 3.48 8.90
C VAL A 91 -7.70 3.70 10.12
N ASP A 92 -8.24 3.62 11.33
CA ASP A 92 -7.45 3.70 12.58
C ASP A 92 -6.38 2.60 12.67
N ILE A 93 -6.63 1.41 12.11
CA ILE A 93 -5.64 0.32 12.02
C ILE A 93 -4.46 0.70 11.11
N LEU A 94 -4.72 1.43 10.01
CA LEU A 94 -3.69 1.90 9.08
C LEU A 94 -2.93 3.10 9.65
N LEU A 95 -3.61 4.09 10.23
CA LEU A 95 -2.99 5.26 10.86
C LEU A 95 -2.01 4.89 11.99
N LYS A 96 -2.31 3.82 12.74
CA LYS A 96 -1.40 3.28 13.77
C LYS A 96 -0.16 2.58 13.18
N ALA A 97 -0.24 2.16 11.92
CA ALA A 97 0.76 1.36 11.22
C ALA A 97 1.64 2.17 10.25
N GLU A 98 1.17 3.31 9.73
CA GLU A 98 1.91 4.22 8.84
C GLU A 98 3.10 4.96 9.49
N ASN A 99 3.46 4.59 10.72
CA ASN A 99 4.78 4.88 11.30
C ASN A 99 5.91 3.99 10.72
N VAL A 100 5.69 3.40 9.54
CA VAL A 100 6.57 2.47 8.80
C VAL A 100 6.39 2.76 7.25
N ASP A 101 7.25 2.34 6.28
CA ASP A 101 7.37 2.87 4.84
C ASP A 101 7.16 1.79 3.70
N ALA A 102 6.99 2.05 2.37
CA ALA A 102 6.24 1.17 1.37
C ALA A 102 6.88 0.59 0.02
N ALA A 103 6.10 -0.24 -0.76
CA ALA A 103 6.57 -1.53 -1.34
C ALA A 103 6.70 -1.87 -2.89
N SER A 104 6.86 -0.95 -3.85
CA SER A 104 7.42 -1.32 -5.20
C SER A 104 8.46 -0.32 -5.74
N LEU A 105 8.10 0.96 -5.69
CA LEU A 105 8.74 1.96 -4.84
C LEU A 105 9.91 1.40 -3.99
N LEU A 106 9.66 0.36 -3.17
CA LEU A 106 10.63 -0.47 -2.43
C LEU A 106 11.99 -0.61 -3.12
N VAL A 107 12.03 -1.12 -4.35
CA VAL A 107 13.30 -1.51 -4.98
C VAL A 107 14.18 -0.30 -5.23
N ALA A 108 13.56 0.86 -5.47
CA ALA A 108 14.25 2.13 -5.63
C ALA A 108 14.51 2.83 -4.27
N ILE A 109 13.63 2.69 -3.26
CA ILE A 109 13.92 3.09 -1.87
C ILE A 109 15.13 2.34 -1.31
N LEU A 110 15.16 1.00 -1.38
CA LEU A 110 16.25 0.15 -0.87
C LEU A 110 17.60 0.53 -1.49
N LYS A 111 17.60 0.85 -2.80
CA LYS A 111 18.79 1.32 -3.51
C LYS A 111 19.27 2.69 -2.99
N LYS A 112 18.36 3.59 -2.60
CA LYS A 112 18.68 4.95 -2.12
C LYS A 112 18.79 5.07 -0.58
N LYS A 113 18.40 4.04 0.19
CA LYS A 113 18.47 3.96 1.65
C LYS A 113 17.77 5.10 2.39
N PHE A 114 16.61 5.54 1.92
CA PHE A 114 15.78 6.51 2.64
C PHE A 114 15.38 5.99 4.03
N ARG A 115 15.08 6.91 4.94
CA ARG A 115 14.64 6.60 6.32
C ARG A 115 13.51 7.53 6.72
N LYS A 116 12.46 6.96 7.32
CA LYS A 116 11.27 7.69 7.84
C LYS A 116 10.62 8.61 6.80
N GLN A 117 10.45 8.09 5.57
CA GLN A 117 9.73 8.78 4.52
C GLN A 117 8.38 8.10 4.27
N ILE A 118 7.49 8.83 3.61
CA ILE A 118 6.24 8.32 3.05
C ILE A 118 6.27 8.69 1.57
N PHE A 119 5.85 7.76 0.73
CA PHE A 119 5.87 7.86 -0.73
C PHE A 119 4.60 7.23 -1.31
N LEU A 120 3.94 7.90 -2.24
CA LEU A 120 2.74 7.39 -2.89
C LEU A 120 3.06 6.44 -4.06
N GLY A 121 2.65 5.18 -3.94
CA GLY A 121 2.64 4.22 -5.04
C GLY A 121 1.42 4.39 -5.95
N CYS A 122 1.48 5.23 -6.99
CA CYS A 122 0.44 5.34 -8.02
C CYS A 122 1.01 5.76 -9.40
N ASP A 123 0.16 5.78 -10.43
CA ASP A 123 0.52 6.00 -11.84
C ASP A 123 0.29 7.44 -12.34
N ASN A 124 -0.23 8.35 -11.51
CA ASN A 124 -0.72 9.70 -11.88
C ASN A 124 -1.77 9.74 -13.00
N HIS A 125 -2.48 8.65 -13.25
CA HIS A 125 -3.59 8.61 -14.20
C HIS A 125 -4.92 8.34 -13.46
N PRO A 126 -5.34 9.20 -12.50
CA PRO A 126 -6.58 9.01 -11.76
C PRO A 126 -7.78 9.13 -12.70
N LEU A 127 -8.55 8.04 -12.81
CA LEU A 127 -9.78 7.96 -13.59
C LEU A 127 -11.00 7.95 -12.66
N SER A 128 -12.04 8.70 -13.03
CA SER A 128 -13.35 8.53 -12.41
C SER A 128 -13.97 7.16 -12.77
N ARG A 129 -14.96 6.75 -11.97
CA ARG A 129 -15.78 5.55 -12.25
C ARG A 129 -16.40 5.58 -13.65
N GLN A 130 -16.81 6.76 -14.15
CA GLN A 130 -17.40 6.89 -15.49
C GLN A 130 -16.35 6.73 -16.58
N GLU A 131 -15.22 7.44 -16.50
CA GLU A 131 -14.14 7.35 -17.49
C GLU A 131 -13.59 5.92 -17.61
N MET A 132 -13.49 5.19 -16.49
CA MET A 132 -13.13 3.77 -16.48
C MET A 132 -14.13 2.92 -17.28
N MET A 133 -15.44 3.12 -17.10
CA MET A 133 -16.44 2.38 -17.87
C MET A 133 -16.49 2.81 -19.35
N ASP A 134 -16.22 4.08 -19.66
CA ASP A 134 -16.10 4.57 -21.02
C ASP A 134 -14.87 3.99 -21.74
N LEU A 135 -13.78 3.73 -21.01
CA LEU A 135 -12.62 2.99 -21.52
C LEU A 135 -12.95 1.50 -21.72
N VAL A 136 -13.67 0.87 -20.78
CA VAL A 136 -14.14 -0.53 -20.91
C VAL A 136 -15.03 -0.70 -22.16
N ASN A 137 -16.00 0.20 -22.36
CA ASN A 137 -16.85 0.22 -23.54
C ASN A 137 -16.04 0.39 -24.84
N ARG A 138 -15.13 1.39 -24.88
CA ARG A 138 -14.24 1.63 -26.03
C ARG A 138 -13.27 0.48 -26.33
N SER A 139 -12.95 -0.36 -25.34
CA SER A 139 -12.00 -1.46 -25.51
C SER A 139 -12.51 -2.60 -26.41
N GLY A 140 -13.82 -2.72 -26.61
CA GLY A 140 -14.45 -3.81 -27.36
C GLY A 140 -14.27 -5.22 -26.75
N LYS A 141 -13.59 -5.36 -25.58
CA LYS A 141 -13.30 -6.65 -24.95
C LYS A 141 -14.53 -7.38 -24.41
N PHE A 142 -15.65 -6.70 -24.25
CA PHE A 142 -16.87 -7.24 -23.65
C PHE A 142 -18.06 -7.03 -24.58
N SER A 143 -18.87 -8.07 -24.75
CA SER A 143 -20.08 -8.04 -25.59
C SER A 143 -21.24 -7.25 -24.96
N LYS A 144 -21.16 -6.92 -23.67
CA LYS A 144 -22.13 -6.09 -22.96
C LYS A 144 -21.58 -4.68 -22.82
N HIS A 145 -22.36 -3.70 -23.27
CA HIS A 145 -22.04 -2.28 -23.10
C HIS A 145 -22.55 -1.79 -21.73
N PHE A 146 -21.72 -1.07 -20.99
CA PHE A 146 -22.14 -0.36 -19.80
C PHE A 146 -23.00 0.86 -20.20
N SER A 147 -24.15 1.04 -19.57
CA SER A 147 -25.08 2.14 -19.86
C SER A 147 -24.94 3.30 -18.89
N LYS A 148 -25.14 3.07 -17.59
CA LYS A 148 -24.99 4.05 -16.51
C LYS A 148 -24.85 3.40 -15.14
N PHE A 149 -24.37 4.16 -14.16
CA PHE A 149 -24.49 3.80 -12.75
C PHE A 149 -25.93 4.03 -12.25
N ASN A 150 -26.39 3.19 -11.32
CA ASN A 150 -27.71 3.34 -10.69
C ASN A 150 -27.70 4.30 -9.48
N VAL A 151 -26.52 4.74 -9.04
CA VAL A 151 -26.32 5.68 -7.92
C VAL A 151 -25.26 6.69 -8.32
N THR A 152 -25.63 7.97 -8.32
CA THR A 152 -24.72 9.12 -8.52
C THR A 152 -24.20 9.69 -7.20
N ASP A 153 -24.95 9.49 -6.13
CA ASP A 153 -24.74 10.19 -4.86
C ASP A 153 -23.71 9.44 -4.00
N GLY A 154 -22.66 10.14 -3.60
CA GLY A 154 -21.56 9.59 -2.82
C GLY A 154 -20.27 10.42 -2.98
N PRO A 155 -19.23 10.14 -2.17
CA PRO A 155 -17.95 10.82 -2.30
C PRO A 155 -17.34 10.59 -3.68
N LEU A 156 -16.70 11.62 -4.23
CA LEU A 156 -16.08 11.58 -5.55
C LEU A 156 -14.75 10.82 -5.54
N GLY A 157 -14.15 10.63 -4.36
CA GLY A 157 -12.85 10.00 -4.18
C GLY A 157 -11.71 11.03 -4.14
N LYS A 158 -10.50 10.60 -4.52
CA LYS A 158 -9.27 11.39 -4.47
C LYS A 158 -8.40 11.15 -5.70
N ARG A 159 -7.67 12.17 -6.14
CA ARG A 159 -6.75 12.09 -7.27
C ARG A 159 -5.32 11.94 -6.74
N LEU A 160 -4.87 10.70 -6.60
CA LEU A 160 -3.51 10.40 -6.14
C LEU A 160 -2.46 11.00 -7.06
N ASN A 161 -1.40 11.56 -6.47
CA ASN A 161 -0.30 12.21 -7.16
C ASN A 161 1.05 11.80 -6.53
N ASN A 162 1.85 11.03 -7.25
CA ASN A 162 3.20 10.61 -6.84
C ASN A 162 4.32 11.46 -7.42
N THR A 163 4.08 12.72 -7.80
CA THR A 163 5.13 13.58 -8.40
C THR A 163 6.35 13.71 -7.49
N ARG A 164 6.18 13.84 -6.16
CA ARG A 164 7.30 13.84 -5.20
C ARG A 164 8.07 12.53 -5.24
N THR A 165 7.36 11.40 -5.15
CA THR A 165 7.94 10.07 -5.30
C THR A 165 8.71 9.89 -6.62
N ARG A 166 8.19 10.35 -7.78
CA ARG A 166 8.92 10.31 -9.06
C ARG A 166 10.26 11.05 -8.97
N GLN A 167 10.25 12.27 -8.43
CA GLN A 167 11.43 13.12 -8.33
C GLN A 167 12.49 12.56 -7.37
N GLU A 168 12.08 12.16 -6.17
CA GLU A 168 13.01 11.67 -5.14
C GLU A 168 13.53 10.26 -5.43
N VAL A 169 12.64 9.36 -5.87
CA VAL A 169 12.94 7.93 -6.01
C VAL A 169 13.42 7.59 -7.43
N GLY A 170 12.93 8.28 -8.46
CA GLY A 170 13.15 7.93 -9.86
C GLY A 170 12.28 6.75 -10.31
N TRP A 171 11.09 6.61 -9.74
CA TRP A 171 10.13 5.53 -10.06
C TRP A 171 8.87 6.08 -10.71
N GLU A 172 8.56 5.57 -11.90
CA GLU A 172 7.40 5.92 -12.72
C GLU A 172 6.84 4.63 -13.34
N PRO A 173 5.62 4.20 -12.98
CA PRO A 173 4.98 2.99 -13.52
C PRO A 173 4.10 3.27 -14.76
#